data_AF-A0A821CR51-F1
#
_entry.id   AF-A0A821CR51-F1
#
_cell.length_a   1.000
_cell.length_b   1.000
_cell.length_c   1.000
_cell.angle_alpha   90.00
_cell.angle_beta   90.00
_cell.angle_gamma   90.00
#
_symmetry.space_group_name_H-M   'P 1'
#
loop_
_entity.id
_entity.type
_entity.pdbx_description
1 polymer ?
#
loop_
_entity_poly.entity_id
_entity_poly.type
_entity_poly.pdbx_seq_one_letter_code
_entity_poly.pdbx_strand_id
1 'polypeptide(L)'
;MRFCPNLSTLFNDIPKLTERYIHIVQRKDYRFDAIECQSPYDVSLNDWKEIISNNKALKWVLINSLPLYDQTNVIPSFNDYQQLILNRTLAYAEALNVNKVHLVMTDTNNDSDR
;
A
#
# COMPACT_ATOMS: atom_id res chain seq x y z
N MET A 1 12.64 -0.39 -20.03
CA MET A 1 12.44 -0.11 -18.60
C MET A 1 10.95 0.08 -18.33
N ARG A 2 10.41 -0.43 -17.23
CA ARG A 2 8.99 -0.23 -16.83
C ARG A 2 8.96 0.61 -15.56
N PHE A 3 8.21 1.70 -15.57
CA PHE A 3 8.10 2.62 -14.43
C PHE A 3 6.87 2.29 -13.59
N CYS A 4 6.98 2.48 -12.28
CA CYS A 4 5.96 2.21 -11.29
C CYS A 4 5.89 3.42 -10.35
N PRO A 5 4.85 4.27 -10.44
CA PRO A 5 4.71 5.40 -9.55
C PRO A 5 4.32 4.91 -8.16
N ASN A 6 4.90 5.55 -7.16
CA ASN A 6 4.59 5.32 -5.76
C ASN A 6 3.48 6.28 -5.31
N LEU A 7 2.31 5.75 -4.97
CA LEU A 7 1.14 6.55 -4.59
C LEU A 7 1.32 7.30 -3.26
N SER A 8 2.24 6.84 -2.42
CA SER A 8 2.54 7.48 -1.12
C SER A 8 3.42 8.72 -1.27
N THR A 9 4.25 8.78 -2.32
CA THR A 9 5.21 9.89 -2.51
C THR A 9 4.89 10.79 -3.70
N LEU A 10 4.17 10.28 -4.70
CA LEU A 10 3.72 11.05 -5.86
C LEU A 10 2.24 11.44 -5.73
N PHE A 11 1.84 12.49 -6.46
CA PHE A 11 0.46 13.00 -6.50
C PHE A 11 -0.04 13.50 -5.13
N ASN A 12 0.86 14.07 -4.32
CA ASN A 12 0.53 14.60 -2.98
C ASN A 12 -0.37 15.85 -3.02
N ASP A 13 -0.49 16.49 -4.18
CA ASP A 13 -1.49 17.52 -4.47
C ASP A 13 -2.92 16.99 -4.45
N ILE A 14 -3.11 15.67 -4.59
CA ILE A 14 -4.39 14.97 -4.41
C ILE A 14 -4.40 14.33 -3.01
N PRO A 15 -5.19 14.82 -2.04
CA PRO A 15 -5.07 14.39 -0.65
C PRO A 15 -5.38 12.92 -0.41
N LYS A 16 -6.45 12.39 -1.03
CA LYS A 16 -6.90 11.02 -0.76
C LYS A 16 -6.17 10.00 -1.63
N LEU A 17 -5.67 8.93 -1.01
CA LEU A 17 -4.98 7.83 -1.69
C LEU A 17 -5.82 7.19 -2.81
N THR A 18 -7.13 7.04 -2.60
CA THR A 18 -8.07 6.51 -3.60
C THR A 18 -8.21 7.43 -4.81
N GLU A 19 -8.26 8.73 -4.59
CA GLU A 19 -8.33 9.73 -5.67
C GLU A 19 -7.02 9.77 -6.47
N ARG A 20 -5.85 9.56 -5.84
CA ARG A 20 -4.56 9.37 -6.54
C ARG A 20 -4.59 8.16 -7.47
N TYR A 21 -5.09 7.03 -6.98
CA TYR A 21 -5.25 5.82 -7.80
C TYR A 21 -6.16 6.08 -9.00
N ILE A 22 -7.36 6.65 -8.76
CA ILE A 22 -8.34 6.95 -9.80
C ILE A 22 -7.75 7.92 -10.83
N HIS A 23 -7.04 8.95 -10.38
CA HIS A 23 -6.38 9.91 -11.25
C HIS A 23 -5.46 9.18 -12.25
N ILE A 24 -4.60 8.29 -11.76
CA ILE A 24 -3.68 7.51 -12.61
C ILE A 24 -4.44 6.61 -13.59
N VAL A 25 -5.45 5.89 -13.13
CA VAL A 25 -6.24 4.99 -13.99
C VAL A 25 -6.91 5.75 -15.14
N GLN A 26 -7.39 6.97 -14.87
CA GLN A 26 -8.18 7.76 -15.81
C GLN A 26 -7.33 8.65 -16.74
N ARG A 27 -6.01 8.71 -16.56
CA ARG A 27 -5.13 9.50 -17.43
C ARG A 27 -5.21 9.04 -18.88
N LYS A 28 -5.33 10.02 -19.79
CA LYS A 28 -5.41 9.81 -21.24
C LYS A 28 -4.10 10.11 -21.95
N ASP A 29 -3.30 11.01 -21.39
CA ASP A 29 -2.03 11.50 -21.93
C ASP A 29 -0.89 10.50 -21.73
N TYR A 30 -0.91 9.75 -20.64
CA TYR A 30 0.04 8.69 -20.35
C TYR A 30 -0.61 7.62 -19.47
N ARG A 31 -0.21 6.36 -19.67
CA ARG A 31 -0.73 5.22 -18.89
C ARG A 31 0.39 4.49 -18.19
N PHE A 32 0.31 4.45 -16.87
CA PHE A 32 1.09 3.53 -16.07
C PHE A 32 0.40 2.16 -16.10
N ASP A 33 1.17 1.08 -16.27
CA ASP A 33 0.65 -0.29 -16.21
C ASP A 33 0.67 -0.87 -14.79
N ALA A 34 1.38 -0.18 -13.89
CA ALA A 34 1.75 -0.68 -12.58
C ALA A 34 1.84 0.47 -11.57
N ILE A 35 1.66 0.16 -10.29
CA ILE A 35 1.75 1.08 -9.15
C ILE A 35 2.34 0.39 -7.91
N GLU A 36 2.85 1.17 -6.97
CA GLU A 36 3.21 0.74 -5.63
C GLU A 36 2.68 1.72 -4.58
N CYS A 37 2.56 1.26 -3.33
CA CYS A 37 2.08 2.08 -2.22
C CYS A 37 2.71 1.61 -0.92
N GLN A 38 3.16 2.53 -0.07
CA GLN A 38 3.70 2.19 1.24
C GLN A 38 2.59 1.72 2.18
N SER A 39 1.57 2.55 2.43
CA SER A 39 0.44 2.20 3.30
C SER A 39 -0.87 2.09 2.50
N PRO A 40 -1.22 0.91 1.96
CA PRO A 40 -2.57 0.71 1.40
C PRO A 40 -3.64 0.68 2.50
N TYR A 41 -3.26 0.59 3.77
CA TYR A 41 -4.12 0.39 4.94
C TYR A 41 -4.90 1.62 5.37
N ASP A 42 -4.53 2.80 4.84
CA ASP A 42 -5.22 4.08 5.06
C ASP A 42 -6.61 4.09 4.39
N VAL A 43 -6.88 3.09 3.57
CA VAL A 43 -8.13 2.86 2.85
C VAL A 43 -8.61 1.45 3.18
N SER A 44 -9.90 1.28 3.44
CA SER A 44 -10.41 -0.04 3.82
C SER A 44 -10.31 -1.05 2.67
N LEU A 45 -10.24 -2.34 2.99
CA LEU A 45 -10.26 -3.40 1.98
C LEU A 45 -11.49 -3.35 1.07
N ASN A 46 -12.64 -3.00 1.64
CA ASN A 46 -13.89 -2.93 0.87
C ASN A 46 -13.85 -1.77 -0.12
N ASP A 47 -13.34 -0.62 0.28
CA ASP A 47 -13.18 0.54 -0.61
C ASP A 47 -12.20 0.21 -1.75
N TRP A 48 -11.09 -0.48 -1.45
CA TRP A 48 -10.17 -0.93 -2.50
C TRP A 48 -10.83 -1.88 -3.48
N LYS A 49 -11.58 -2.87 -2.98
CA LYS A 49 -12.31 -3.82 -3.83
C LYS A 49 -13.31 -3.09 -4.73
N GLU A 50 -14.08 -2.15 -4.18
CA GLU A 50 -15.06 -1.36 -4.94
C GLU A 50 -14.38 -0.49 -6.01
N ILE A 51 -13.31 0.22 -5.64
CA ILE A 51 -12.58 1.08 -6.58
C ILE A 51 -11.99 0.24 -7.70
N ILE A 52 -11.37 -0.90 -7.39
CA ILE A 52 -10.77 -1.79 -8.39
C ILE A 52 -11.84 -2.42 -9.28
N SER A 53 -13.00 -2.81 -8.75
CA SER A 53 -14.09 -3.37 -9.57
C SER A 53 -14.70 -2.34 -10.52
N ASN A 54 -14.74 -1.08 -10.13
CA ASN A 54 -15.34 0.01 -10.91
C ASN A 54 -14.38 0.64 -11.93
N ASN A 55 -13.13 0.21 -11.98
CA ASN A 55 -12.07 0.84 -12.77
C ASN A 55 -11.20 -0.20 -13.48
N LYS A 56 -10.43 0.23 -14.49
CA LYS A 56 -9.41 -0.64 -15.08
C LYS A 56 -8.33 -0.91 -14.02
N ALA A 57 -8.14 -2.17 -13.65
CA ALA A 57 -7.14 -2.55 -12.66
C ALA A 57 -5.71 -2.27 -13.16
N LEU A 58 -4.92 -1.62 -12.31
CA LEU A 58 -3.46 -1.51 -12.47
C LEU A 58 -2.78 -2.67 -11.77
N LYS A 59 -1.58 -3.02 -12.22
CA LYS A 59 -0.76 -4.00 -11.50
C LYS A 59 -0.20 -3.38 -10.21
N TRP A 60 -0.59 -3.89 -9.07
CA TRP A 60 0.09 -3.59 -7.80
C TRP A 60 1.41 -4.37 -7.74
N VAL A 61 2.53 -3.64 -7.68
CA VAL A 61 3.87 -4.24 -7.74
C VAL A 61 4.44 -4.51 -6.36
N LEU A 62 4.20 -3.60 -5.42
CA LEU A 62 4.75 -3.63 -4.07
C LEU A 62 3.81 -2.91 -3.10
N ILE A 63 3.63 -3.52 -1.93
CA ILE A 63 3.13 -2.84 -0.73
C ILE A 63 4.09 -3.06 0.43
N ASN A 64 4.07 -2.17 1.43
CA ASN A 64 4.70 -2.49 2.71
C ASN A 64 3.71 -3.26 3.60
N SER A 65 4.23 -4.04 4.55
CA SER A 65 3.44 -4.46 5.71
C SER A 65 3.09 -3.26 6.58
N LEU A 66 2.16 -3.44 7.53
CA LEU A 66 2.09 -2.54 8.67
C LEU A 66 3.47 -2.47 9.35
N PRO A 67 3.98 -1.27 9.69
CA PRO A 67 5.24 -1.15 10.41
C PRO A 67 5.16 -1.80 11.78
N LEU A 68 6.17 -2.62 12.14
CA LEU A 68 6.13 -3.38 13.39
C LEU A 68 6.04 -2.47 14.62
N TYR A 69 6.86 -1.43 14.71
CA TYR A 69 6.89 -0.54 15.88
C TYR A 69 5.64 0.34 16.02
N ASP A 70 4.86 0.51 14.97
CA ASP A 70 3.56 1.18 15.06
C ASP A 70 2.51 0.30 15.77
N GLN A 71 2.73 -1.03 15.79
CA GLN A 71 1.82 -1.99 16.41
C GLN A 71 2.27 -2.43 17.81
N THR A 72 3.58 -2.41 18.09
CA THR A 72 4.16 -2.87 19.37
C THR A 72 5.53 -2.26 19.65
N ASN A 73 5.80 -1.90 20.91
CA ASN A 73 7.10 -1.37 21.34
C ASN A 73 8.13 -2.45 21.70
N VAL A 74 7.76 -3.72 21.59
CA VAL A 74 8.64 -4.88 21.86
C VAL A 74 8.60 -5.85 20.69
N ILE A 75 9.68 -6.62 20.51
CA ILE A 75 9.73 -7.67 19.50
C ILE A 75 8.70 -8.75 19.87
N PRO A 76 7.65 -8.97 19.05
CA PRO A 76 6.58 -9.90 19.36
C PRO A 76 7.02 -11.36 19.17
N SER A 77 6.26 -12.29 19.75
CA SER A 77 6.34 -13.70 19.34
C SER A 77 5.89 -13.85 17.88
N PHE A 78 6.24 -14.97 17.24
CA PHE A 78 5.79 -15.23 15.87
C PHE A 78 4.25 -15.25 15.76
N ASN A 79 3.56 -15.86 16.73
CA ASN A 79 2.10 -15.92 16.73
C ASN A 79 1.48 -14.52 16.81
N ASP A 80 2.02 -13.66 17.67
CA ASP A 80 1.55 -12.27 17.79
C ASP A 80 1.86 -11.49 16.52
N TYR A 81 3.07 -11.63 15.96
CA TYR A 81 3.43 -11.01 14.67
C TYR A 81 2.50 -11.43 13.54
N GLN A 82 2.15 -12.72 13.50
CA GLN A 82 1.23 -13.26 12.51
C GLN A 82 -0.16 -12.63 12.63
N GLN A 83 -0.71 -12.56 13.84
CA GLN A 83 -2.05 -12.02 14.09
C GLN A 83 -2.12 -10.50 13.91
N LEU A 84 -1.11 -9.77 14.39
CA LEU A 84 -1.07 -8.31 14.35
C LEU A 84 -0.79 -7.77 12.94
N ILE A 85 0.14 -8.39 12.21
CA ILE A 85 0.71 -7.80 10.99
C ILE A 85 0.47 -8.69 9.77
N LEU A 86 0.89 -9.97 9.82
CA LEU A 86 0.93 -10.80 8.61
C LEU A 86 -0.47 -11.09 8.06
N ASN A 87 -1.45 -11.42 8.91
CA ASN A 87 -2.80 -11.73 8.47
C ASN A 87 -3.46 -10.54 7.75
N ARG A 88 -3.33 -9.33 8.32
CA ARG A 88 -3.84 -8.11 7.69
C ARG A 88 -3.08 -7.78 6.41
N THR A 89 -1.75 -7.91 6.42
CA THR A 89 -0.91 -7.67 5.23
C THR A 89 -1.28 -8.63 4.09
N LEU A 90 -1.47 -9.91 4.40
CA LEU A 90 -1.88 -10.93 3.43
C LEU A 90 -3.26 -10.62 2.84
N ALA A 91 -4.23 -10.23 3.65
CA ALA A 91 -5.56 -9.87 3.15
C ALA A 91 -5.54 -8.71 2.14
N TYR A 92 -4.69 -7.70 2.37
CA TYR A 92 -4.46 -6.62 1.39
C TYR A 92 -3.67 -7.12 0.18
N ALA A 93 -2.67 -7.97 0.38
CA ALA A 93 -1.89 -8.51 -0.72
C ALA A 93 -2.76 -9.30 -1.71
N GLU A 94 -3.67 -10.12 -1.19
CA GLU A 94 -4.65 -10.90 -1.97
C GLU A 94 -5.66 -9.98 -2.66
N ALA A 95 -6.25 -9.02 -1.94
CA ALA A 95 -7.26 -8.11 -2.50
C ALA A 95 -6.70 -7.22 -3.62
N LEU A 96 -5.43 -6.80 -3.51
CA LEU A 96 -4.76 -5.97 -4.49
C LEU A 96 -4.02 -6.78 -5.57
N ASN A 97 -4.01 -8.11 -5.45
CA ASN A 97 -3.27 -9.04 -6.31
C ASN A 97 -1.78 -8.65 -6.47
N VAL A 98 -1.12 -8.35 -5.35
CA VAL A 98 0.30 -7.97 -5.30
C VAL A 98 1.17 -9.13 -4.86
N ASN A 99 2.25 -9.37 -5.61
CA ASN A 99 3.12 -10.54 -5.42
C ASN A 99 4.37 -10.25 -4.57
N LYS A 100 4.54 -9.00 -4.11
CA LYS A 100 5.68 -8.58 -3.30
C LYS A 100 5.22 -7.71 -2.16
N VAL A 101 5.70 -8.05 -0.98
CA VAL A 101 5.48 -7.28 0.24
C VAL A 101 6.85 -6.97 0.83
N HIS A 102 7.08 -5.72 1.19
CA HIS A 102 8.23 -5.31 1.99
C HIS A 102 7.84 -5.34 3.47
N LEU A 103 8.44 -6.22 4.25
CA LEU A 103 8.19 -6.30 5.69
C LEU A 103 8.92 -5.19 6.40
N VAL A 104 8.17 -4.24 6.94
CA VAL A 104 8.70 -3.04 7.59
C VAL A 104 8.84 -3.30 9.08
N MET A 105 10.08 -3.18 9.55
CA MET A 105 10.40 -3.32 10.97
C MET A 105 10.32 -2.00 11.71
N THR A 106 10.82 -0.89 11.12
CA THR A 106 10.95 0.41 11.81
C THR A 106 9.69 1.26 11.67
N ASP A 107 9.50 2.23 12.55
CA ASP A 107 8.61 3.35 12.30
C ASP A 107 9.13 4.11 11.05
N THR A 108 8.26 4.36 10.07
CA THR A 108 8.56 5.12 8.85
C THR A 108 8.12 6.58 8.93
N ASN A 109 7.45 6.97 10.02
CA ASN A 109 6.97 8.32 10.30
C ASN A 109 7.90 9.11 11.24
N ASN A 110 8.80 8.43 11.96
CA ASN A 110 9.81 9.05 12.84
C ASN A 110 11.11 9.42 12.10
N ASP A 111 11.00 10.21 11.02
CA ASP A 111 12.12 10.94 10.42
C ASP A 111 12.44 12.26 11.20
N SER A 112 11.97 12.40 12.44
CA SER A 112 12.25 13.56 13.29
C SER A 112 13.53 13.48 14.14
N ASP A 113 14.32 12.39 14.08
CA ASP A 113 15.56 12.26 14.85
C ASP A 113 16.68 11.49 14.09
N ARG A 114 17.10 12.01 12.93
CA ARG A 114 18.41 11.69 12.32
C ARG A 114 19.15 12.92 11.86
#